data_AF-A0A4W3JPZ3-F1
#
_entry.id   AF-A0A4W3JPZ3-F1
#
_cell.length_a   1.000
_cell.length_b   1.000
_cell.length_c   1.000
_cell.angle_alpha   90.00
_cell.angle_beta   90.00
_cell.angle_gamma   90.00
#
_symmetry.space_group_name_H-M   'P 1'
#
loop_
_entity.id
_entity.type
_entity.pdbx_description
1 polymer ?
#
loop_
_entity_poly.entity_id
_entity_poly.type
_entity_poly.pdbx_seq_one_letter_code
_entity_poly.pdbx_strand_id
1 'polypeptide(L)'
;ALKRPKEQGALIIILAFDIEIQLKEKSMEDVMIEVRELEDKNILWKDRNEQLKREQQKLIKALLKQAKEQDKELEQREIINKEQVDQCLREKWDLVKDQIHNIEVIEIEINDVDEMIVERDTVKEYWMNYKFIGSKEHEKAIHLLEKEIRDMAISFQEMADHFQKVLMFSKSKTNKLTKNQMNEKKTIATEKAIGYMDQFSRQEVLENDWLNKEIKVYRQEVAELVAELHKIEQYNVELMQDLFDDQLKNLNLCRSILTTPETEDTDVLVTQVEKLKHKPAENKSSVSRSESAILKVEQNSILMQSLCAMKDRKPTQLGKSVSQNLSYLLHQDEKAYEYLQLGPMEIKLLHVEGRSAPLHVFEPPSKQGPKKSETLSYREVDEWPITNTMLREAISLNK
;
A
#
# COMPACT_ATOMS: atom_id res chain seq x y z
N ALA A 1 -143.88 -11.52 -106.88
CA ALA A 1 -143.75 -10.35 -105.99
C ALA A 1 -142.32 -10.25 -105.46
N LEU A 2 -141.91 -9.09 -104.94
CA LEU A 2 -140.51 -8.70 -104.68
C LEU A 2 -139.92 -9.13 -103.31
N LYS A 3 -138.58 -9.36 -103.29
CA LYS A 3 -137.59 -9.09 -102.20
C LYS A 3 -137.57 -10.04 -100.96
N ARG A 4 -136.44 -10.28 -100.26
CA ARG A 4 -135.10 -9.62 -100.22
C ARG A 4 -133.99 -10.55 -99.61
N PRO A 5 -132.68 -10.31 -99.83
CA PRO A 5 -131.57 -11.06 -99.21
C PRO A 5 -130.99 -10.35 -97.97
N LYS A 6 -130.61 -11.10 -96.92
CA LYS A 6 -129.97 -10.56 -95.69
C LYS A 6 -128.97 -11.47 -94.95
N GLU A 7 -128.95 -12.78 -95.18
CA GLU A 7 -128.36 -13.72 -94.21
C GLU A 7 -126.83 -13.92 -94.33
N GLN A 8 -126.26 -13.88 -95.53
CA GLN A 8 -124.81 -14.13 -95.72
C GLN A 8 -123.90 -13.04 -95.15
N GLY A 9 -124.43 -11.82 -94.91
CA GLY A 9 -123.68 -10.78 -94.19
C GLY A 9 -123.47 -11.12 -92.71
N ALA A 10 -124.37 -11.92 -92.10
CA ALA A 10 -124.35 -12.15 -90.66
C ALA A 10 -123.13 -12.96 -90.19
N LEU A 11 -122.68 -13.97 -90.95
CA LEU A 11 -121.58 -14.85 -90.53
C LEU A 11 -120.20 -14.18 -90.53
N ILE A 12 -119.92 -13.31 -91.51
CA ILE A 12 -118.68 -12.52 -91.53
C ILE A 12 -118.69 -11.49 -90.39
N ILE A 13 -119.84 -10.90 -90.10
CA ILE A 13 -120.04 -10.01 -88.96
C ILE A 13 -119.77 -10.76 -87.64
N ILE A 14 -120.27 -11.99 -87.47
CA ILE A 14 -120.06 -12.79 -86.25
C ILE A 14 -118.56 -13.09 -86.01
N LEU A 15 -117.82 -13.56 -87.01
CA LEU A 15 -116.38 -13.86 -86.83
C LEU A 15 -115.53 -12.59 -86.62
N ALA A 16 -115.91 -11.46 -87.22
CA ALA A 16 -115.26 -10.18 -86.94
C ALA A 16 -115.50 -9.73 -85.49
N PHE A 17 -116.73 -9.86 -84.99
CA PHE A 17 -117.04 -9.61 -83.58
C PHE A 17 -116.28 -10.54 -82.63
N ASP A 18 -116.12 -11.82 -82.97
CA ASP A 18 -115.45 -12.80 -82.09
C ASP A 18 -113.95 -12.52 -81.94
N ILE A 19 -113.27 -12.12 -83.03
CA ILE A 19 -111.89 -11.65 -82.98
C ILE A 19 -111.77 -10.31 -82.25
N GLU A 20 -112.72 -9.40 -82.43
CA GLU A 20 -112.76 -8.14 -81.69
C GLU A 20 -112.97 -8.37 -80.18
N ILE A 21 -113.83 -9.33 -79.80
CA ILE A 21 -114.01 -9.78 -78.41
C ILE A 21 -112.69 -10.33 -77.86
N GLN A 22 -112.03 -11.27 -78.52
CA GLN A 22 -110.76 -11.83 -78.01
C GLN A 22 -109.64 -10.78 -77.88
N LEU A 23 -109.60 -9.79 -78.77
CA LEU A 23 -108.63 -8.70 -78.70
C LEU A 23 -108.97 -7.75 -77.54
N LYS A 24 -110.26 -7.52 -77.27
CA LYS A 24 -110.72 -6.80 -76.07
C LYS A 24 -110.45 -7.58 -74.78
N GLU A 25 -110.67 -8.89 -74.76
CA GLU A 25 -110.39 -9.77 -73.61
C GLU A 25 -108.90 -9.76 -73.26
N LYS A 26 -108.00 -9.90 -74.25
CA LYS A 26 -106.55 -9.75 -74.01
C LYS A 26 -106.20 -8.35 -73.49
N SER A 27 -106.74 -7.29 -74.08
CA SER A 27 -106.50 -5.93 -73.57
C SER A 27 -107.06 -5.72 -72.16
N MET A 28 -108.13 -6.42 -71.79
CA MET A 28 -108.70 -6.42 -70.45
C MET A 28 -107.84 -7.25 -69.48
N GLU A 29 -107.26 -8.36 -69.92
CA GLU A 29 -106.36 -9.18 -69.12
C GLU A 29 -105.01 -8.48 -68.86
N ASP A 30 -104.44 -7.81 -69.87
CA ASP A 30 -103.27 -6.93 -69.73
C ASP A 30 -103.55 -5.79 -68.71
N VAL A 31 -104.72 -5.13 -68.81
CA VAL A 31 -105.15 -4.11 -67.85
C VAL A 31 -105.40 -4.70 -66.46
N MET A 32 -105.92 -5.92 -66.34
CA MET A 32 -106.10 -6.60 -65.05
C MET A 32 -104.77 -6.97 -64.39
N ILE A 33 -103.74 -7.30 -65.18
CA ILE A 33 -102.37 -7.51 -64.69
C ILE A 33 -101.78 -6.16 -64.24
N GLU A 34 -101.93 -5.10 -65.03
CA GLU A 34 -101.47 -3.75 -64.66
C GLU A 34 -102.14 -3.24 -63.37
N VAL A 35 -103.45 -3.43 -63.22
CA VAL A 35 -104.20 -3.12 -61.99
C VAL A 35 -103.65 -3.90 -60.81
N ARG A 36 -103.40 -5.21 -60.95
CA ARG A 36 -102.82 -6.03 -59.87
C ARG A 36 -101.42 -5.58 -59.49
N GLU A 37 -100.57 -5.26 -60.47
CA GLU A 37 -99.25 -4.69 -60.20
C GLU A 37 -99.34 -3.33 -59.47
N LEU A 38 -100.31 -2.49 -59.82
CA LEU A 38 -100.55 -1.21 -59.14
C LEU A 38 -101.09 -1.41 -57.72
N GLU A 39 -101.92 -2.43 -57.48
CA GLU A 39 -102.37 -2.83 -56.15
C GLU A 39 -101.19 -3.31 -55.29
N ASP A 40 -100.33 -4.20 -55.80
CA ASP A 40 -99.13 -4.66 -55.12
C ASP A 40 -98.15 -3.51 -54.81
N LYS A 41 -97.91 -2.62 -55.79
CA LYS A 41 -97.11 -1.39 -55.59
C LYS A 41 -97.72 -0.49 -54.50
N ASN A 42 -99.05 -0.35 -54.48
CA ASN A 42 -99.78 0.45 -53.47
C ASN A 42 -99.68 -0.17 -52.08
N ILE A 43 -99.76 -1.50 -51.94
CA ILE A 43 -99.53 -2.23 -50.68
C ILE A 43 -98.09 -1.99 -50.19
N LEU A 44 -97.08 -2.19 -51.04
CA LEU A 44 -95.68 -1.93 -50.70
C LEU A 44 -95.42 -0.47 -50.29
N TRP A 45 -96.08 0.49 -50.95
CA TRP A 45 -95.97 1.91 -50.60
C TRP A 45 -96.65 2.24 -49.26
N LYS A 46 -97.79 1.60 -48.94
CA LYS A 46 -98.44 1.71 -47.62
C LYS A 46 -97.55 1.16 -46.53
N ASP A 47 -97.04 -0.07 -46.68
CA ASP A 47 -96.14 -0.71 -45.71
C ASP A 47 -94.88 0.11 -45.46
N ARG A 48 -94.25 0.62 -46.52
CA ARG A 48 -93.08 1.51 -46.41
C ARG A 48 -93.41 2.82 -45.69
N ASN A 49 -94.57 3.42 -45.97
CA ASN A 49 -95.01 4.64 -45.31
C ASN A 49 -95.32 4.40 -43.82
N GLU A 50 -95.88 3.24 -43.47
CA GLU A 50 -96.06 2.85 -42.07
C GLU A 50 -94.75 2.57 -41.34
N GLN A 51 -93.77 1.94 -41.99
CA GLN A 51 -92.43 1.76 -41.45
C GLN A 51 -91.77 3.12 -41.15
N LEU A 52 -91.78 4.04 -42.13
CA LEU A 52 -91.27 5.40 -41.96
C LEU A 52 -91.99 6.16 -40.84
N LYS A 53 -93.32 6.07 -40.74
CA LYS A 53 -94.08 6.67 -39.62
C LYS A 53 -93.70 6.08 -38.27
N ARG A 54 -93.48 4.77 -38.19
CA ARG A 54 -93.02 4.09 -36.96
C ARG A 54 -91.60 4.51 -36.57
N GLU A 55 -90.71 4.70 -37.55
CA GLU A 55 -89.35 5.21 -37.33
C GLU A 55 -89.35 6.67 -36.89
N GLN A 56 -90.09 7.54 -37.57
CA GLN A 56 -90.30 8.93 -37.18
C GLN A 56 -90.87 9.04 -35.76
N GLN A 57 -91.88 8.24 -35.40
CA GLN A 57 -92.42 8.19 -34.05
C GLN A 57 -91.38 7.73 -33.00
N LYS A 58 -90.49 6.79 -33.33
CA LYS A 58 -89.38 6.40 -32.44
C LYS A 58 -88.39 7.54 -32.26
N LEU A 59 -87.98 8.21 -33.34
CA LEU A 59 -87.06 9.35 -33.30
C LEU A 59 -87.66 10.52 -32.50
N ILE A 60 -88.92 10.89 -32.74
CA ILE A 60 -89.63 11.93 -31.98
C ILE A 60 -89.69 11.57 -30.49
N LYS A 61 -89.98 10.31 -30.14
CA LYS A 61 -89.98 9.86 -28.73
C LYS A 61 -88.58 9.90 -28.09
N ALA A 62 -87.54 9.57 -28.85
CA ALA A 62 -86.15 9.65 -28.38
C ALA A 62 -85.72 11.11 -28.11
N LEU A 63 -86.00 12.01 -29.06
CA LEU A 63 -85.73 13.46 -28.91
C LEU A 63 -86.52 14.07 -27.75
N LEU A 64 -87.81 13.72 -27.59
CA LEU A 64 -88.62 14.15 -26.44
C LEU A 64 -88.10 13.60 -25.11
N LYS A 65 -87.47 12.41 -25.09
CA LYS A 65 -86.82 11.90 -23.88
C LYS A 65 -85.55 12.71 -23.59
N GLN A 66 -84.69 12.91 -24.58
CA GLN A 66 -83.44 13.68 -24.44
C GLN A 66 -83.71 15.12 -23.97
N ALA A 67 -84.70 15.79 -24.56
CA ALA A 67 -85.11 17.14 -24.14
C ALA A 67 -85.53 17.16 -22.66
N LYS A 68 -86.39 16.23 -22.23
CA LYS A 68 -86.80 16.11 -20.82
C LYS A 68 -85.68 15.72 -19.86
N GLU A 69 -84.65 15.05 -20.35
CA GLU A 69 -83.46 14.68 -19.56
C GLU A 69 -82.57 15.91 -19.37
N GLN A 70 -82.38 16.72 -20.42
CA GLN A 70 -81.73 18.04 -20.36
C GLN A 70 -82.52 19.06 -19.51
N ASP A 71 -83.84 19.14 -19.65
CA ASP A 71 -84.69 20.00 -18.81
C ASP A 71 -84.50 19.65 -17.32
N LYS A 72 -84.47 18.35 -16.98
CA LYS A 72 -84.19 17.87 -15.61
C LYS A 72 -82.76 18.18 -15.16
N GLU A 73 -81.75 18.04 -16.02
CA GLU A 73 -80.39 18.46 -15.70
C GLU A 73 -80.31 19.97 -15.43
N LEU A 74 -81.09 20.78 -16.13
CA LEU A 74 -81.17 22.23 -15.91
C LEU A 74 -81.98 22.58 -14.65
N GLU A 75 -83.04 21.85 -14.32
CA GLU A 75 -83.77 21.95 -13.04
C GLU A 75 -82.93 21.48 -11.84
N GLN A 76 -82.05 20.50 -12.04
CA GLN A 76 -81.13 19.97 -11.02
C GLN A 76 -79.86 20.82 -10.85
N ARG A 77 -79.53 21.69 -11.81
CA ARG A 77 -78.49 22.71 -11.60
C ARG A 77 -79.02 23.72 -10.61
N GLU A 78 -78.62 23.54 -9.36
CA GLU A 78 -78.89 24.49 -8.28
C GLU A 78 -78.58 25.91 -8.74
N ILE A 79 -79.45 26.86 -8.39
CA ILE A 79 -79.25 28.27 -8.69
C ILE A 79 -78.16 28.78 -7.75
N ILE A 80 -76.90 28.55 -8.14
CA ILE A 80 -75.73 29.00 -7.38
C ILE A 80 -75.84 30.51 -7.22
N ASN A 81 -75.88 30.98 -5.97
CA ASN A 81 -75.96 32.40 -5.68
C ASN A 81 -74.68 33.08 -6.21
N LYS A 82 -74.81 34.28 -6.77
CA LYS A 82 -73.67 35.08 -7.24
C LYS A 82 -72.62 35.23 -6.14
N GLU A 83 -73.07 35.40 -4.89
CA GLU A 83 -72.20 35.48 -3.71
C GLU A 83 -71.34 34.22 -3.49
N GLN A 84 -71.88 33.02 -3.76
CA GLN A 84 -71.14 31.76 -3.68
C GLN A 84 -70.12 31.63 -4.81
N VAL A 85 -70.50 32.01 -6.05
CA VAL A 85 -69.57 32.06 -7.18
C VAL A 85 -68.43 33.04 -6.89
N ASP A 86 -68.76 34.24 -6.41
CA ASP A 86 -67.78 35.27 -6.07
C ASP A 86 -66.88 34.84 -4.90
N GLN A 87 -67.40 34.07 -3.93
CA GLN A 87 -66.61 33.49 -2.85
C GLN A 87 -65.64 32.42 -3.36
N CYS A 88 -66.11 31.43 -4.12
CA CYS A 88 -65.24 30.40 -4.68
C CYS A 88 -64.21 30.98 -5.66
N LEU A 89 -64.54 32.07 -6.37
CA LEU A 89 -63.58 32.79 -7.22
C LEU A 89 -62.52 33.54 -6.39
N ARG A 90 -62.88 34.14 -5.25
CA ARG A 90 -61.91 34.74 -4.31
C ARG A 90 -60.99 33.67 -3.71
N GLU A 91 -61.57 32.60 -3.17
CA GLU A 91 -60.80 31.48 -2.60
C GLU A 91 -59.83 30.87 -3.61
N LYS A 92 -60.27 30.66 -4.86
CA LYS A 92 -59.38 30.22 -5.95
C LYS A 92 -58.29 31.26 -6.25
N TRP A 93 -58.60 32.55 -6.24
CA TRP A 93 -57.63 33.62 -6.48
C TRP A 93 -56.55 33.68 -5.40
N ASP A 94 -56.93 33.54 -4.13
CA ASP A 94 -55.99 33.56 -3.02
C ASP A 94 -55.14 32.28 -3.01
N LEU A 95 -55.72 31.11 -3.29
CA LEU A 95 -54.98 29.85 -3.47
C LEU A 95 -53.96 29.94 -4.64
N VAL A 96 -54.30 30.65 -5.73
CA VAL A 96 -53.35 30.93 -6.83
C VAL A 96 -52.24 31.89 -6.39
N LYS A 97 -52.51 32.91 -5.57
CA LYS A 97 -51.45 33.78 -5.01
C LYS A 97 -50.52 32.99 -4.09
N ASP A 98 -51.07 32.14 -3.22
CA ASP A 98 -50.30 31.28 -2.32
C ASP A 98 -49.41 30.31 -3.14
N GLN A 99 -49.94 29.76 -4.24
CA GLN A 99 -49.14 28.94 -5.17
C GLN A 99 -48.03 29.73 -5.85
N ILE A 100 -48.29 30.96 -6.31
CA ILE A 100 -47.26 31.84 -6.91
C ILE A 100 -46.18 32.14 -5.86
N HIS A 101 -46.56 32.52 -4.64
CA HIS A 101 -45.60 32.81 -3.58
C HIS A 101 -44.77 31.59 -3.19
N ASN A 102 -45.37 30.39 -3.12
CA ASN A 102 -44.63 29.15 -2.87
C ASN A 102 -43.65 28.83 -4.02
N ILE A 103 -44.00 29.14 -5.27
CA ILE A 103 -43.08 29.00 -6.41
C ILE A 103 -41.93 30.00 -6.28
N GLU A 104 -42.20 31.28 -5.98
CA GLU A 104 -41.16 32.30 -5.77
C GLU A 104 -40.18 31.91 -4.65
N VAL A 105 -40.68 31.35 -3.53
CA VAL A 105 -39.82 30.87 -2.43
C VAL A 105 -38.95 29.69 -2.90
N ILE A 106 -39.51 28.73 -3.62
CA ILE A 106 -38.76 27.59 -4.17
C ILE A 106 -37.73 28.05 -5.22
N GLU A 107 -38.05 29.05 -6.05
CA GLU A 107 -37.11 29.63 -7.02
C GLU A 107 -35.91 30.30 -6.33
N ILE A 108 -36.12 30.97 -5.19
CA ILE A 108 -35.04 31.52 -4.36
C ILE A 108 -34.21 30.38 -3.75
N GLU A 109 -34.84 29.37 -3.14
CA GLU A 109 -34.14 28.21 -2.56
C GLU A 109 -33.30 27.44 -3.60
N ILE A 110 -33.80 27.30 -4.84
CA ILE A 110 -33.05 26.71 -5.95
C ILE A 110 -31.84 27.57 -6.31
N ASN A 111 -32.02 28.89 -6.44
CA ASN A 111 -30.92 29.80 -6.77
C ASN A 111 -29.81 29.81 -5.71
N ASP A 112 -30.17 29.81 -4.43
CA ASP A 112 -29.21 29.71 -3.31
C ASP A 112 -28.42 28.40 -3.37
N VAL A 113 -29.09 27.27 -3.69
CA VAL A 113 -28.44 25.97 -3.87
C VAL A 113 -27.54 25.94 -5.11
N ASP A 114 -27.95 26.56 -6.22
CA ASP A 114 -27.14 26.67 -7.44
C ASP A 114 -25.87 27.52 -7.20
N GLU A 115 -25.96 28.62 -6.44
CA GLU A 115 -24.78 29.39 -6.02
C GLU A 115 -23.83 28.54 -5.17
N MET A 116 -24.35 27.79 -4.19
CA MET A 116 -23.55 26.85 -3.39
C MET A 116 -22.92 25.74 -4.24
N ILE A 117 -23.58 25.26 -5.31
CA ILE A 117 -23.02 24.26 -6.24
C ILE A 117 -21.85 24.87 -7.02
N VAL A 118 -22.00 26.09 -7.54
CA VAL A 118 -20.92 26.80 -8.25
C VAL A 118 -19.71 27.01 -7.34
N GLU A 119 -19.89 27.47 -6.10
CA GLU A 119 -18.80 27.58 -5.13
C GLU A 119 -18.07 26.24 -4.93
N ARG A 120 -18.83 25.15 -4.74
CA ARG A 120 -18.26 23.81 -4.53
C ARG A 120 -17.50 23.30 -5.76
N ASP A 121 -17.98 23.59 -6.96
CA ASP A 121 -17.29 23.21 -8.19
C ASP A 121 -15.99 24.02 -8.39
N THR A 122 -15.92 25.30 -8.00
CA THR A 122 -14.62 26.04 -8.02
C THR A 122 -13.59 25.41 -7.07
N VAL A 123 -14.01 25.00 -5.86
CA VAL A 123 -13.14 24.34 -4.89
C VAL A 123 -12.68 22.97 -5.41
N LYS A 124 -13.58 22.21 -6.04
CA LYS A 124 -13.28 20.94 -6.70
C LYS A 124 -12.29 21.12 -7.86
N GLU A 125 -12.45 22.16 -8.69
CA GLU A 125 -11.51 22.49 -9.76
C GLU A 125 -10.13 22.83 -9.21
N TYR A 126 -10.05 23.65 -8.15
CA TYR A 126 -8.80 23.91 -7.42
C TYR A 126 -8.12 22.62 -6.97
N TRP A 127 -8.85 21.70 -6.33
CA TRP A 127 -8.29 20.41 -5.88
C TRP A 127 -7.88 19.49 -7.03
N MET A 128 -8.58 19.52 -8.18
CA MET A 128 -8.17 18.78 -9.38
C MET A 128 -6.87 19.36 -9.95
N ASN A 129 -6.79 20.69 -10.11
CA ASN A 129 -5.59 21.38 -10.58
C ASN A 129 -4.39 21.12 -9.65
N TYR A 130 -4.60 21.15 -8.33
CA TYR A 130 -3.59 20.73 -7.36
C TYR A 130 -3.19 19.26 -7.56
N LYS A 131 -4.14 18.32 -7.67
CA LYS A 131 -3.85 16.89 -7.85
C LYS A 131 -3.04 16.60 -9.13
N PHE A 132 -3.32 17.28 -10.24
CA PHE A 132 -2.68 16.99 -11.53
C PHE A 132 -1.35 17.73 -11.74
N ILE A 133 -1.20 18.95 -11.19
CA ILE A 133 -0.06 19.84 -11.40
C ILE A 133 0.68 20.08 -10.07
N GLY A 134 0.04 20.76 -9.11
CA GLY A 134 0.69 21.18 -7.85
C GLY A 134 1.30 20.02 -7.04
N SER A 135 0.65 18.86 -7.04
CA SER A 135 1.17 17.64 -6.40
C SER A 135 2.49 17.18 -7.01
N LYS A 136 2.69 17.32 -8.33
CA LYS A 136 3.93 16.94 -9.02
C LYS A 136 5.02 17.98 -8.82
N GLU A 137 4.65 19.24 -8.64
CA GLU A 137 5.59 20.33 -8.32
C GLU A 137 6.09 20.19 -6.88
N HIS A 138 5.20 19.94 -5.93
CA HIS A 138 5.54 19.63 -4.55
C HIS A 138 6.32 18.32 -4.43
N GLU A 139 5.97 17.25 -5.16
CA GLU A 139 6.73 16.00 -5.22
C GLU A 139 8.18 16.24 -5.68
N LYS A 140 8.39 17.03 -6.75
CA LYS A 140 9.73 17.42 -7.20
C LYS A 140 10.48 18.26 -6.15
N ALA A 141 9.82 19.22 -5.51
CA ALA A 141 10.42 20.05 -4.48
C ALA A 141 10.85 19.22 -3.25
N ILE A 142 9.99 18.31 -2.78
CA ILE A 142 10.30 17.36 -1.71
C ILE A 142 11.48 16.47 -2.11
N HIS A 143 11.46 15.86 -3.30
CA HIS A 143 12.56 15.01 -3.77
C HIS A 143 13.90 15.77 -3.89
N LEU A 144 13.88 17.04 -4.28
CA LEU A 144 15.07 17.89 -4.30
C LEU A 144 15.60 18.14 -2.88
N LEU A 145 14.74 18.53 -1.93
CA LEU A 145 15.12 18.74 -0.53
C LEU A 145 15.63 17.45 0.13
N GLU A 146 14.98 16.30 -0.12
CA GLU A 146 15.45 14.99 0.34
C GLU A 146 16.80 14.59 -0.27
N LYS A 147 17.11 15.04 -1.48
CA LYS A 147 18.43 14.87 -2.09
C LYS A 147 19.45 15.79 -1.42
N GLU A 148 19.14 17.08 -1.25
CA GLU A 148 20.02 18.05 -0.59
C GLU A 148 20.37 17.64 0.85
N ILE A 149 19.40 17.12 1.61
CA ILE A 149 19.63 16.58 2.96
C ILE A 149 20.59 15.38 2.93
N ARG A 150 20.45 14.47 1.95
CA ARG A 150 21.36 13.32 1.78
C ARG A 150 22.76 13.75 1.36
N ASP A 151 22.87 14.63 0.38
CA ASP A 151 24.16 15.15 -0.12
C ASP A 151 24.89 15.91 1.00
N MET A 152 24.16 16.68 1.83
CA MET A 152 24.68 17.36 3.01
C MET A 152 25.13 16.37 4.11
N ALA A 153 24.37 15.31 4.37
CA ALA A 153 24.76 14.28 5.33
C ALA A 153 26.03 13.53 4.92
N ILE A 154 26.18 13.22 3.62
CA ILE A 154 27.41 12.63 3.06
C ILE A 154 28.59 13.58 3.23
N SER A 155 28.43 14.86 2.87
CA SER A 155 29.46 15.90 3.04
C SER A 155 29.90 16.05 4.50
N PHE A 156 28.96 16.03 5.46
CA PHE A 156 29.31 16.03 6.88
C PHE A 156 30.06 14.77 7.32
N GLN A 157 29.71 13.59 6.82
CA GLN A 157 30.45 12.36 7.12
C GLN A 157 31.88 12.40 6.54
N GLU A 158 32.05 12.84 5.29
CA GLU A 158 33.37 13.00 4.66
C GLU A 158 34.24 14.02 5.42
N MET A 159 33.64 15.11 5.89
CA MET A 159 34.30 16.12 6.70
C MET A 159 34.70 15.59 8.08
N ALA A 160 33.82 14.82 8.74
CA ALA A 160 34.13 14.15 10.01
C ALA A 160 35.27 13.13 9.86
N ASP A 161 35.22 12.30 8.83
CA ASP A 161 36.28 11.37 8.43
C ASP A 161 37.62 12.07 8.19
N HIS A 162 37.61 13.20 7.48
CA HIS A 162 38.79 14.02 7.24
C HIS A 162 39.37 14.56 8.56
N PHE A 163 38.54 15.15 9.43
CA PHE A 163 39.02 15.65 10.73
C PHE A 163 39.53 14.52 11.62
N GLN A 164 38.91 13.34 11.61
CA GLN A 164 39.39 12.17 12.35
C GLN A 164 40.76 11.71 11.83
N LYS A 165 40.97 11.66 10.50
CA LYS A 165 42.27 11.34 9.87
C LYS A 165 43.35 12.37 10.25
N VAL A 166 43.03 13.66 10.18
CA VAL A 166 43.95 14.76 10.57
C VAL A 166 44.30 14.70 12.06
N LEU A 167 43.32 14.46 12.94
CA LEU A 167 43.53 14.31 14.38
C LEU A 167 44.41 13.10 14.69
N MET A 168 44.15 11.95 14.05
CA MET A 168 44.97 10.74 14.20
C MET A 168 46.40 10.93 13.72
N PHE A 169 46.60 11.61 12.58
CA PHE A 169 47.93 11.98 12.08
C PHE A 169 48.65 12.93 13.05
N SER A 170 47.98 13.98 13.52
CA SER A 170 48.54 14.94 14.48
C SER A 170 48.92 14.26 15.81
N LYS A 171 48.05 13.42 16.35
CA LYS A 171 48.31 12.60 17.55
C LYS A 171 49.49 11.66 17.35
N SER A 172 49.59 10.99 16.19
CA SER A 172 50.71 10.11 15.85
C SER A 172 52.03 10.89 15.75
N LYS A 173 52.02 12.07 15.10
CA LYS A 173 53.18 12.96 14.98
C LYS A 173 53.64 13.47 16.34
N THR A 174 52.72 13.92 17.19
CA THR A 174 53.00 14.36 18.57
C THR A 174 53.57 13.20 19.40
N ASN A 175 52.94 12.02 19.37
CA ASN A 175 53.44 10.84 20.08
C ASN A 175 54.85 10.43 19.64
N LYS A 176 55.16 10.49 18.33
CA LYS A 176 56.51 10.25 17.80
C LYS A 176 57.50 11.30 18.33
N LEU A 177 57.16 12.58 18.28
CA LEU A 177 57.99 13.67 18.79
C LEU A 177 58.26 13.53 20.29
N THR A 178 57.22 13.30 21.10
CA THR A 178 57.34 13.09 22.55
C THR A 178 58.16 11.85 22.88
N LYS A 179 58.01 10.74 22.13
CA LYS A 179 58.84 9.54 22.28
C LYS A 179 60.31 9.83 21.96
N ASN A 180 60.59 10.58 20.90
CA ASN A 180 61.95 10.96 20.53
C ASN A 180 62.59 11.86 21.59
N GLN A 181 61.88 12.90 22.07
CA GLN A 181 62.34 13.77 23.16
C GLN A 181 62.54 13.00 24.48
N MET A 182 61.70 12.00 24.77
CA MET A 182 61.89 11.13 25.95
C MET A 182 63.17 10.28 25.80
N ASN A 183 63.43 9.75 24.61
CA ASN A 183 64.63 8.96 24.34
C ASN A 183 65.90 9.82 24.37
N GLU A 184 65.87 11.02 23.80
CA GLU A 184 66.96 12.00 23.87
C GLU A 184 67.28 12.40 25.32
N LYS A 185 66.25 12.65 26.13
CA LYS A 185 66.43 12.91 27.57
C LYS A 185 66.98 11.70 28.32
N LYS A 186 66.63 10.47 27.92
CA LYS A 186 67.25 9.25 28.46
C LYS A 186 68.72 9.16 28.10
N THR A 187 69.09 9.36 26.82
CA THR A 187 70.49 9.28 26.38
C THR A 187 71.37 10.35 27.05
N ILE A 188 70.88 11.58 27.16
CA ILE A 188 71.57 12.66 27.90
C ILE A 188 71.70 12.31 29.39
N ALA A 189 70.65 11.73 30.01
CA ALA A 189 70.71 11.32 31.41
C ALA A 189 71.70 10.16 31.64
N THR A 190 71.74 9.16 30.75
CA THR A 190 72.71 8.05 30.83
C THR A 190 74.13 8.52 30.56
N GLU A 191 74.36 9.39 29.57
CA GLU A 191 75.67 9.97 29.29
C GLU A 191 76.18 10.80 30.47
N LYS A 192 75.31 11.64 31.05
CA LYS A 192 75.64 12.42 32.25
C LYS A 192 75.90 11.53 33.47
N ALA A 193 75.17 10.42 33.63
CA ALA A 193 75.43 9.45 34.69
C ALA A 193 76.79 8.78 34.53
N ILE A 194 77.10 8.29 33.32
CA ILE A 194 78.41 7.70 32.97
C ILE A 194 79.54 8.72 33.19
N GLY A 195 79.31 10.00 32.91
CA GLY A 195 80.26 11.09 33.18
C GLY A 195 80.57 11.36 34.65
N TYR A 196 79.75 10.88 35.59
CA TYR A 196 80.00 10.94 37.04
C TYR A 196 80.52 9.61 37.63
N MET A 197 80.64 8.55 36.82
CA MET A 197 81.13 7.24 37.27
C MET A 197 82.66 7.17 37.25
N ASP A 198 83.22 6.25 38.03
CA ASP A 198 84.65 5.93 38.01
C ASP A 198 85.07 5.29 36.67
N GLN A 199 86.37 5.39 36.34
CA GLN A 199 86.94 4.90 35.09
C GLN A 199 86.67 3.41 34.87
N PHE A 200 86.76 2.57 35.91
CA PHE A 200 86.48 1.13 35.79
C PHE A 200 85.00 0.87 35.48
N SER A 201 84.09 1.50 36.22
CA SER A 201 82.64 1.33 35.99
C SER A 201 82.18 1.89 34.63
N ARG A 202 82.83 2.95 34.13
CA ARG A 202 82.59 3.46 32.77
C ARG A 202 83.02 2.45 31.69
N GLN A 203 84.17 1.79 31.88
CA GLN A 203 84.67 0.77 30.97
C GLN A 203 83.73 -0.45 30.95
N GLU A 204 83.30 -0.92 32.12
CA GLU A 204 82.34 -2.02 32.26
C GLU A 204 81.01 -1.76 31.54
N VAL A 205 80.49 -0.53 31.59
CA VAL A 205 79.27 -0.14 30.84
C VAL A 205 79.49 -0.20 29.33
N LEU A 206 80.64 0.26 28.82
CA LEU A 206 80.95 0.20 27.39
C LEU A 206 81.14 -1.23 26.89
N GLU A 207 81.76 -2.09 27.70
CA GLU A 207 81.93 -3.52 27.41
C GLU A 207 80.58 -4.25 27.42
N ASN A 208 79.71 -3.97 28.40
CA ASN A 208 78.33 -4.47 28.40
C ASN A 208 77.52 -3.98 27.18
N ASP A 209 77.68 -2.73 26.76
CA ASP A 209 77.01 -2.20 25.56
C ASP A 209 77.53 -2.84 24.26
N TRP A 210 78.82 -3.22 24.22
CA TRP A 210 79.40 -3.99 23.12
C TRP A 210 78.89 -5.43 23.11
N LEU A 211 78.96 -6.14 24.23
CA LEU A 211 78.41 -7.49 24.41
C LEU A 211 76.91 -7.54 24.06
N ASN A 212 76.13 -6.53 24.45
CA ASN A 212 74.70 -6.43 24.11
C ASN A 212 74.42 -6.20 22.61
N LYS A 213 75.39 -5.71 21.83
CA LYS A 213 75.28 -5.65 20.36
C LYS A 213 75.64 -7.00 19.76
N GLU A 214 76.75 -7.60 20.21
CA GLU A 214 77.22 -8.91 19.76
C GLU A 214 76.18 -10.01 20.01
N ILE A 215 75.59 -10.05 21.21
CA ILE A 215 74.49 -10.98 21.55
C ILE A 215 73.27 -10.80 20.64
N LYS A 216 73.00 -9.60 20.10
CA LYS A 216 71.90 -9.40 19.14
C LYS A 216 72.24 -9.96 17.76
N VAL A 217 73.50 -9.84 17.32
CA VAL A 217 74.00 -10.46 16.08
C VAL A 217 73.91 -11.98 16.20
N TYR A 218 74.49 -12.60 17.23
CA TYR A 218 74.39 -14.04 17.43
C TYR A 218 72.94 -14.54 17.57
N ARG A 219 72.04 -13.77 18.19
CA ARG A 219 70.61 -14.13 18.23
C ARG A 219 69.93 -14.10 16.87
N GLN A 220 70.34 -13.20 15.99
CA GLN A 220 69.85 -13.16 14.61
C GLN A 220 70.42 -14.34 13.81
N GLU A 221 71.73 -14.58 13.87
CA GLU A 221 72.39 -15.70 13.20
C GLU A 221 71.81 -17.05 13.65
N VAL A 222 71.57 -17.24 14.95
CA VAL A 222 70.91 -18.45 15.46
C VAL A 222 69.47 -18.56 14.95
N ALA A 223 68.72 -17.46 14.85
CA ALA A 223 67.36 -17.50 14.30
C ALA A 223 67.34 -17.84 12.79
N GLU A 224 68.33 -17.35 12.04
CA GLU A 224 68.52 -17.66 10.62
C GLU A 224 68.94 -19.14 10.43
N LEU A 225 69.93 -19.63 11.18
CA LEU A 225 70.36 -21.03 11.18
C LEU A 225 69.23 -21.99 11.57
N VAL A 226 68.43 -21.66 12.58
CA VAL A 226 67.24 -22.47 12.95
C VAL A 226 66.20 -22.47 11.84
N ALA A 227 66.00 -21.35 11.14
CA ALA A 227 65.11 -21.30 9.99
C ALA A 227 65.63 -22.09 8.77
N GLU A 228 66.95 -22.23 8.60
CA GLU A 228 67.55 -23.11 7.59
C GLU A 228 67.46 -24.58 7.98
N LEU A 229 67.74 -24.92 9.25
CA LEU A 229 67.56 -26.28 9.77
C LEU A 229 66.11 -26.74 9.61
N HIS A 230 65.12 -25.93 9.98
CA HIS A 230 63.70 -26.28 9.78
C HIS A 230 63.35 -26.52 8.30
N LYS A 231 63.95 -25.79 7.34
CA LYS A 231 63.74 -26.04 5.90
C LYS A 231 64.37 -27.39 5.47
N ILE A 232 65.56 -27.70 5.96
CA ILE A 232 66.25 -28.97 5.66
C ILE A 232 65.51 -30.15 6.31
N GLU A 233 65.05 -30.00 7.55
CA GLU A 233 64.21 -30.99 8.24
C GLU A 233 62.90 -31.21 7.51
N GLN A 234 62.22 -30.14 7.07
CA GLN A 234 61.01 -30.24 6.24
C GLN A 234 61.30 -31.00 4.94
N TYR A 235 62.33 -30.61 4.19
CA TYR A 235 62.71 -31.28 2.94
C TYR A 235 63.09 -32.76 3.16
N ASN A 236 63.77 -33.09 4.25
CA ASN A 236 64.10 -34.47 4.60
C ASN A 236 62.86 -35.29 4.97
N VAL A 237 61.86 -34.68 5.64
CA VAL A 237 60.57 -35.34 5.93
C VAL A 237 59.77 -35.54 4.65
N GLU A 238 59.72 -34.57 3.75
CA GLU A 238 59.10 -34.67 2.42
C GLU A 238 59.77 -35.78 1.59
N LEU A 239 61.10 -35.82 1.51
CA LEU A 239 61.85 -36.87 0.81
C LEU A 239 61.65 -38.26 1.45
N MET A 240 61.58 -38.37 2.77
CA MET A 240 61.25 -39.62 3.44
C MET A 240 59.80 -40.04 3.13
N GLN A 241 58.86 -39.10 3.08
CA GLN A 241 57.48 -39.38 2.69
C GLN A 241 57.41 -39.90 1.24
N ASP A 242 58.09 -39.25 0.29
CA ASP A 242 58.18 -39.72 -1.11
C ASP A 242 58.77 -41.13 -1.20
N LEU A 243 59.84 -41.43 -0.44
CA LEU A 243 60.43 -42.76 -0.37
C LEU A 243 59.50 -43.81 0.27
N PHE A 244 58.72 -43.44 1.29
CA PHE A 244 57.70 -44.33 1.86
C PHE A 244 56.53 -44.54 0.89
N ASP A 245 56.09 -43.51 0.18
CA ASP A 245 55.05 -43.60 -0.82
C ASP A 245 55.50 -44.45 -2.02
N ASP A 246 56.76 -44.34 -2.46
CA ASP A 246 57.33 -45.19 -3.49
C ASP A 246 57.57 -46.64 -3.01
N GLN A 247 57.98 -46.85 -1.76
CA GLN A 247 58.01 -48.19 -1.17
C GLN A 247 56.60 -48.80 -1.05
N LEU A 248 55.59 -48.00 -0.70
CA LEU A 248 54.19 -48.43 -0.67
C LEU A 248 53.65 -48.73 -2.08
N LYS A 249 53.94 -47.90 -3.09
CA LYS A 249 53.63 -48.17 -4.50
C LYS A 249 54.29 -49.48 -4.95
N ASN A 250 55.57 -49.68 -4.67
CA ASN A 250 56.31 -50.90 -5.02
C ASN A 250 55.78 -52.13 -4.27
N LEU A 251 55.47 -52.02 -2.97
CA LEU A 251 54.83 -53.10 -2.20
C LEU A 251 53.43 -53.41 -2.72
N ASN A 252 52.65 -52.41 -3.12
CA ASN A 252 51.34 -52.61 -3.74
C ASN A 252 51.46 -53.23 -5.14
N LEU A 253 52.50 -52.90 -5.91
CA LEU A 253 52.81 -53.52 -7.20
C LEU A 253 53.23 -54.98 -7.01
N CYS A 254 54.18 -55.26 -6.11
CA CYS A 254 54.57 -56.61 -5.73
C CYS A 254 53.38 -57.40 -5.16
N ARG A 255 52.52 -56.78 -4.37
CA ARG A 255 51.29 -57.41 -3.87
C ARG A 255 50.30 -57.68 -5.00
N SER A 256 50.12 -56.77 -5.96
CA SER A 256 49.26 -57.03 -7.12
C SER A 256 49.77 -58.19 -7.96
N ILE A 257 51.10 -58.29 -8.12
CA ILE A 257 51.81 -59.41 -8.78
C ILE A 257 51.75 -60.71 -7.94
N LEU A 258 51.67 -60.64 -6.61
CA LEU A 258 51.49 -61.81 -5.73
C LEU A 258 50.02 -62.19 -5.52
N THR A 259 49.07 -61.34 -5.92
CA THR A 259 47.63 -61.65 -5.94
C THR A 259 47.12 -62.07 -7.31
N THR A 260 47.98 -62.12 -8.35
CA THR A 260 47.70 -63.03 -9.47
C THR A 260 47.88 -64.47 -8.96
N PRO A 261 46.86 -65.33 -9.06
CA PRO A 261 46.78 -66.54 -8.25
C PRO A 261 47.61 -67.68 -8.85
N GLU A 262 48.84 -67.88 -8.38
CA GLU A 262 49.59 -69.12 -8.63
C GLU A 262 50.69 -69.35 -7.59
N THR A 263 50.59 -70.50 -6.89
CA THR A 263 51.66 -71.31 -6.24
C THR A 263 52.72 -70.59 -5.37
N GLU A 264 52.70 -70.80 -4.05
CA GLU A 264 53.52 -71.84 -3.39
C GLU A 264 55.04 -71.69 -3.65
N ASP A 265 55.76 -71.00 -2.75
CA ASP A 265 56.62 -71.72 -1.79
C ASP A 265 57.28 -70.81 -0.73
N THR A 266 57.52 -71.41 0.44
CA THR A 266 58.11 -70.79 1.62
C THR A 266 59.59 -71.17 1.81
N ASP A 267 60.25 -70.41 2.70
CA ASP A 267 61.34 -70.88 3.57
C ASP A 267 62.74 -71.07 2.93
N VAL A 268 63.62 -70.10 3.19
CA VAL A 268 65.08 -70.20 3.49
C VAL A 268 65.61 -68.75 3.71
N LEU A 269 66.68 -68.58 4.51
CA LEU A 269 67.41 -67.32 4.85
C LEU A 269 67.12 -66.60 6.20
N VAL A 270 66.83 -67.33 7.30
CA VAL A 270 66.75 -66.71 8.66
C VAL A 270 67.96 -67.01 9.57
N THR A 271 68.84 -67.96 9.24
CA THR A 271 69.74 -68.61 10.22
C THR A 271 71.24 -68.32 10.08
N GLN A 272 71.70 -67.06 10.02
CA GLN A 272 73.16 -66.82 9.85
C GLN A 272 73.84 -65.53 10.40
N VAL A 273 73.27 -64.83 11.40
CA VAL A 273 73.94 -63.63 11.99
C VAL A 273 74.29 -63.73 13.49
N GLU A 274 73.84 -64.77 14.21
CA GLU A 274 74.24 -64.98 15.60
C GLU A 274 75.52 -65.81 15.76
N LYS A 275 76.67 -65.12 15.78
CA LYS A 275 77.87 -65.42 16.62
C LYS A 275 79.03 -64.48 16.28
N LEU A 276 79.31 -63.53 17.17
CA LEU A 276 80.65 -63.18 17.65
C LEU A 276 80.53 -62.11 18.75
N LYS A 277 81.02 -62.40 19.95
CA LYS A 277 80.91 -61.51 21.13
C LYS A 277 82.10 -61.76 22.04
N HIS A 278 82.94 -60.76 22.28
CA HIS A 278 83.79 -60.66 23.49
C HIS A 278 84.04 -59.18 23.86
N LYS A 279 84.49 -58.95 25.10
CA LYS A 279 84.43 -57.74 25.95
C LYS A 279 85.85 -57.45 26.52
N PRO A 280 86.08 -56.47 27.42
CA PRO A 280 85.33 -55.26 27.87
C PRO A 280 86.17 -53.97 27.64
N ALA A 281 85.84 -52.73 28.04
CA ALA A 281 84.95 -52.17 29.07
C ALA A 281 84.38 -50.80 28.59
N GLU A 282 83.82 -49.84 29.36
CA GLU A 282 83.60 -49.68 30.81
C GLU A 282 82.34 -48.79 31.10
N ASN A 283 82.42 -47.86 32.08
CA ASN A 283 81.56 -46.72 32.43
C ASN A 283 80.04 -46.78 32.10
N LYS A 284 79.29 -47.31 33.09
CA LYS A 284 78.18 -46.69 33.84
C LYS A 284 77.51 -45.44 33.18
N SER A 285 76.18 -45.29 33.16
CA SER A 285 75.08 -46.11 33.72
C SER A 285 73.73 -45.67 33.15
N SER A 286 72.81 -46.62 32.94
CA SER A 286 71.43 -46.39 32.46
C SER A 286 70.42 -46.13 33.60
N VAL A 287 69.56 -45.12 33.42
CA VAL A 287 68.23 -45.00 34.07
C VAL A 287 67.31 -44.38 33.01
N SER A 288 66.48 -45.16 32.32
CA SER A 288 65.10 -45.51 32.70
C SER A 288 64.15 -44.31 32.79
N ARG A 289 63.23 -44.26 31.82
CA ARG A 289 62.11 -43.31 31.74
C ARG A 289 61.09 -43.60 32.84
N SER A 290 60.72 -42.59 33.63
CA SER A 290 59.57 -42.61 34.54
C SER A 290 58.89 -41.26 34.54
N GLU A 291 57.57 -41.25 34.67
CA GLU A 291 56.74 -40.05 34.69
C GLU A 291 56.76 -39.38 36.08
N SER A 292 56.65 -38.04 36.12
CA SER A 292 55.68 -37.29 36.95
C SER A 292 56.18 -35.89 37.39
N ALA A 293 55.20 -35.01 37.65
CA ALA A 293 55.23 -33.92 38.62
C ALA A 293 56.35 -32.84 38.53
N ILE A 294 56.16 -31.85 37.65
CA ILE A 294 56.49 -30.45 37.99
C ILE A 294 55.28 -29.55 37.68
N LEU A 295 54.32 -29.56 38.61
CA LEU A 295 53.43 -28.43 38.87
C LEU A 295 53.44 -28.17 40.38
N LYS A 296 53.66 -26.89 40.75
CA LYS A 296 53.63 -26.27 42.09
C LYS A 296 54.95 -26.26 42.88
N VAL A 297 55.14 -25.12 43.58
CA VAL A 297 56.26 -24.75 44.47
C VAL A 297 57.57 -24.56 43.66
N GLU A 298 57.97 -23.36 43.25
CA GLU A 298 58.21 -22.16 44.08
C GLU A 298 57.74 -20.84 43.42
N GLN A 299 56.48 -20.47 43.65
CA GLN A 299 56.11 -19.06 43.76
C GLN A 299 55.99 -18.73 45.25
N ASN A 300 57.01 -18.07 45.81
CA ASN A 300 56.94 -17.07 46.91
C ASN A 300 58.29 -16.95 47.64
N SER A 301 59.03 -15.86 47.41
CA SER A 301 59.88 -15.25 48.44
C SER A 301 60.23 -13.79 48.11
N ILE A 302 59.37 -12.88 48.60
CA ILE A 302 59.72 -11.67 49.37
C ILE A 302 60.58 -10.59 48.70
N LEU A 303 59.93 -9.45 48.40
CA LEU A 303 60.30 -8.08 48.83
C LEU A 303 59.06 -7.19 48.58
N MET A 304 58.22 -6.99 49.60
CA MET A 304 58.19 -5.81 50.49
C MET A 304 57.48 -4.57 49.93
N GLN A 305 56.54 -4.06 50.73
CA GLN A 305 56.42 -2.62 51.07
C GLN A 305 56.20 -1.67 49.86
N SER A 306 54.98 -1.22 49.55
CA SER A 306 54.18 -0.34 50.42
C SER A 306 52.79 -0.09 49.82
N LEU A 307 51.73 -0.34 50.58
CA LEU A 307 50.39 0.20 50.31
C LEU A 307 49.85 0.87 51.58
N CYS A 308 50.39 2.06 51.87
CA CYS A 308 49.78 3.00 52.81
C CYS A 308 49.15 4.17 52.06
N ALA A 309 47.85 4.36 52.32
CA ALA A 309 47.10 5.62 52.30
C ALA A 309 47.55 6.74 51.33
N MET A 310 46.77 6.93 50.26
CA MET A 310 46.60 8.25 49.64
C MET A 310 45.15 8.69 49.81
N LYS A 311 44.93 9.49 50.86
CA LYS A 311 43.71 10.28 51.07
C LYS A 311 43.99 11.72 50.63
N ASP A 312 43.05 12.32 49.90
CA ASP A 312 42.90 13.75 49.59
C ASP A 312 44.14 14.56 49.11
N ARG A 313 44.13 14.98 47.83
CA ARG A 313 44.65 16.30 47.41
C ARG A 313 44.04 16.79 46.08
N LYS A 314 43.97 18.13 45.98
CA LYS A 314 43.15 18.93 45.04
C LYS A 314 43.73 19.04 43.62
N PRO A 315 42.93 19.46 42.61
CA PRO A 315 43.38 19.52 41.21
C PRO A 315 44.38 20.67 40.94
N THR A 316 45.41 20.37 40.16
CA THR A 316 46.39 21.36 39.68
C THR A 316 45.89 22.00 38.39
N GLN A 317 45.72 23.32 38.39
CA GLN A 317 45.42 24.10 37.19
C GLN A 317 46.63 24.12 36.25
N LEU A 318 46.42 23.90 34.94
CA LEU A 318 47.49 23.95 33.94
C LEU A 318 47.18 24.99 32.85
N GLY A 319 48.10 25.95 32.68
CA GLY A 319 48.46 26.49 31.35
C GLY A 319 47.51 27.46 30.66
N LYS A 320 47.32 28.67 31.19
CA LYS A 320 46.84 29.83 30.42
C LYS A 320 47.94 30.36 29.47
N SER A 321 48.05 29.91 28.21
CA SER A 321 48.91 30.61 27.21
C SER A 321 48.70 30.28 25.71
N VAL A 322 47.47 30.08 25.21
CA VAL A 322 47.21 30.06 23.73
C VAL A 322 45.91 30.80 23.33
N SER A 323 45.43 31.72 24.17
CA SER A 323 44.12 32.36 23.95
C SER A 323 44.14 33.62 23.07
N GLN A 324 45.32 34.16 22.73
CA GLN A 324 45.43 35.54 22.20
C GLN A 324 45.49 35.63 20.66
N ASN A 325 45.70 34.52 19.93
CA ASN A 325 45.84 34.52 18.47
C ASN A 325 44.60 34.04 17.68
N LEU A 326 43.45 33.85 18.35
CA LEU A 326 42.20 33.40 17.71
C LEU A 326 41.09 34.46 17.69
N SER A 327 41.34 35.65 18.25
CA SER A 327 40.37 36.76 18.26
C SER A 327 39.97 37.23 16.86
N TYR A 328 40.89 37.23 15.89
CA TYR A 328 40.62 37.66 14.52
C TYR A 328 39.67 36.73 13.73
N LEU A 329 39.54 35.46 14.11
CA LEU A 329 38.62 34.51 13.45
C LEU A 329 37.17 34.62 13.94
N LEU A 330 36.90 35.38 15.00
CA LEU A 330 35.56 35.52 15.59
C LEU A 330 34.84 36.84 15.23
N HIS A 331 35.51 37.77 14.55
CA HIS A 331 34.99 39.13 14.29
C HIS A 331 34.59 39.40 12.82
N GLN A 332 34.56 38.40 11.94
CA GLN A 332 34.14 38.60 10.54
C GLN A 332 32.64 38.39 10.28
N ASP A 333 31.91 37.72 11.18
CA ASP A 333 30.48 37.36 11.00
C ASP A 333 29.50 38.11 11.93
N GLU A 334 29.86 39.29 12.44
CA GLU A 334 28.95 40.11 13.27
C GLU A 334 27.66 40.55 12.55
N LYS A 335 27.57 40.40 11.22
CA LYS A 335 26.35 40.67 10.44
C LYS A 335 25.36 39.50 10.37
N ALA A 336 25.72 38.30 10.83
CA ALA A 336 24.83 37.13 10.79
C ALA A 336 23.91 37.02 12.03
N TYR A 337 24.28 37.67 13.14
CA TYR A 337 23.58 37.54 14.43
C TYR A 337 22.44 38.54 14.66
N GLU A 338 22.29 39.55 13.80
CA GLU A 338 21.22 40.55 13.91
C GLU A 338 19.82 39.96 13.63
N TYR A 339 19.74 38.83 12.91
CA TYR A 339 18.48 38.15 12.60
C TYR A 339 18.03 37.11 13.66
N LEU A 340 18.81 36.91 14.73
CA LEU A 340 18.53 35.94 15.80
C LEU A 340 18.09 36.59 17.12
N GLN A 341 17.93 37.91 17.16
CA GLN A 341 17.31 38.62 18.28
C GLN A 341 15.78 38.49 18.26
N LEU A 342 15.28 37.27 18.45
CA LEU A 342 13.97 37.09 19.03
C LEU A 342 13.99 37.72 20.43
N GLY A 343 13.01 38.59 20.70
CA GLY A 343 12.92 39.36 21.95
C GLY A 343 12.68 38.47 23.20
N PRO A 344 12.34 39.07 24.36
CA PRO A 344 12.30 38.40 25.67
C PRO A 344 11.15 37.39 25.87
N MET A 345 10.74 36.68 24.81
CA MET A 345 9.96 35.46 24.91
C MET A 345 10.92 34.30 25.23
N GLU A 346 11.36 34.28 26.48
CA GLU A 346 12.11 33.17 27.07
C GLU A 346 11.44 31.83 26.76
N ILE A 347 12.28 30.81 26.68
CA ILE A 347 12.01 29.40 26.40
C ILE A 347 10.86 28.88 27.28
N LYS A 348 9.61 29.14 26.88
CA LYS A 348 8.43 28.44 27.40
C LYS A 348 8.47 27.02 26.85
N LEU A 349 9.07 26.13 27.64
CA LEU A 349 8.96 24.69 27.48
C LEU A 349 7.48 24.31 27.55
N LEU A 350 6.84 24.22 26.40
CA LEU A 350 5.47 23.75 26.26
C LEU A 350 5.45 22.25 26.55
N HIS A 351 5.03 21.86 27.76
CA HIS A 351 4.61 20.48 27.99
C HIS A 351 3.20 20.29 27.40
N VAL A 352 3.00 19.18 26.70
CA VAL A 352 1.68 18.80 26.19
C VAL A 352 1.09 17.76 27.13
N GLU A 353 0.17 18.18 28.00
CA GLU A 353 -0.70 17.25 28.72
C GLU A 353 -1.86 16.81 27.82
N GLY A 354 -1.77 15.61 27.25
CA GLY A 354 -2.86 15.01 26.51
C GLY A 354 -3.98 14.54 27.44
N ARG A 355 -5.14 15.22 27.43
CA ARG A 355 -6.37 14.66 27.99
C ARG A 355 -7.08 13.82 26.93
N SER A 356 -7.37 12.57 27.27
CA SER A 356 -8.25 11.72 26.46
C SER A 356 -9.67 12.28 26.47
N ALA A 357 -10.17 12.67 25.31
CA ALA A 357 -11.58 12.99 25.10
C ALA A 357 -12.26 11.78 24.43
N PRO A 358 -13.27 11.14 25.05
CA PRO A 358 -14.00 10.06 24.40
C PRO A 358 -14.86 10.62 23.26
N LEU A 359 -14.69 10.07 22.05
CA LEU A 359 -15.42 10.48 20.83
C LEU A 359 -16.89 10.03 20.80
N HIS A 360 -17.49 9.76 21.96
CA HIS A 360 -18.92 9.51 22.08
C HIS A 360 -19.41 9.84 23.49
N VAL A 361 -20.37 10.76 23.60
CA VAL A 361 -21.14 10.97 24.83
C VAL A 361 -22.28 9.97 24.81
N PHE A 362 -22.17 8.92 25.63
CA PHE A 362 -23.27 7.98 25.83
C PHE A 362 -24.24 8.54 26.87
N GLU A 363 -25.30 9.22 26.42
CA GLU A 363 -26.38 9.60 27.32
C GLU A 363 -27.17 8.34 27.76
N PRO A 364 -27.29 8.07 29.08
CA PRO A 364 -28.17 7.01 29.55
C PRO A 364 -29.64 7.41 29.38
N PRO A 365 -30.54 6.47 29.03
CA PRO A 365 -31.92 6.80 28.68
C PRO A 365 -32.72 7.27 29.91
N SER A 366 -32.89 8.58 30.06
CA SER A 366 -33.82 9.15 31.02
C SER A 366 -35.26 8.96 30.54
N LYS A 367 -36.11 8.43 31.42
CA LYS A 367 -37.49 8.07 31.11
C LYS A 367 -38.38 9.31 31.14
N GLN A 368 -39.08 9.62 30.04
CA GLN A 368 -40.48 10.10 30.08
C GLN A 368 -41.13 10.30 28.69
N GLY A 369 -42.32 9.73 28.51
CA GLY A 369 -43.40 10.37 27.75
C GLY A 369 -43.48 10.07 26.25
N PRO A 370 -44.61 9.56 25.74
CA PRO A 370 -44.77 9.22 24.31
C PRO A 370 -45.41 10.35 23.51
N LYS A 371 -45.09 10.44 22.21
CA LYS A 371 -46.08 10.50 21.12
C LYS A 371 -45.47 10.41 19.72
N LYS A 372 -46.00 9.41 18.98
CA LYS A 372 -46.42 9.47 17.57
C LYS A 372 -45.35 9.50 16.48
N SER A 373 -45.00 8.28 16.09
CA SER A 373 -44.81 7.81 14.71
C SER A 373 -45.27 8.72 13.57
N GLU A 374 -44.35 9.09 12.70
CA GLU A 374 -44.58 9.14 11.25
C GLU A 374 -43.54 8.23 10.56
N THR A 375 -44.00 7.49 9.57
CA THR A 375 -43.29 6.31 9.04
C THR A 375 -42.41 6.71 7.86
N LEU A 376 -41.09 6.76 8.07
CA LEU A 376 -40.14 6.85 6.96
C LEU A 376 -40.13 5.54 6.16
N SER A 377 -40.75 5.56 4.99
CA SER A 377 -40.63 4.51 3.97
C SER A 377 -39.38 4.77 3.12
N TYR A 378 -38.21 4.45 3.65
CA TYR A 378 -37.01 4.23 2.82
C TYR A 378 -36.79 2.73 2.66
N ARG A 379 -36.82 2.26 1.40
CA ARG A 379 -36.52 0.88 1.06
C ARG A 379 -35.01 0.61 1.15
N GLU A 380 -34.70 -0.60 1.60
CA GLU A 380 -33.61 -1.44 1.07
C GLU A 380 -32.23 -0.77 1.04
N VAL A 381 -31.61 -0.70 2.22
CA VAL A 381 -30.14 -0.69 2.34
C VAL A 381 -29.64 -2.09 2.01
N ASP A 382 -28.67 -2.21 1.11
CA ASP A 382 -27.97 -3.47 0.82
C ASP A 382 -27.39 -4.08 2.10
N GLU A 383 -27.89 -5.25 2.50
CA GLU A 383 -27.39 -5.95 3.67
C GLU A 383 -25.94 -6.42 3.45
N TRP A 384 -25.02 -5.82 4.20
CA TRP A 384 -23.62 -6.26 4.23
C TRP A 384 -23.58 -7.74 4.66
N PRO A 385 -22.89 -8.65 3.92
CA PRO A 385 -23.02 -10.10 4.07
C PRO A 385 -22.40 -10.68 5.36
N ILE A 386 -22.01 -9.82 6.30
CA ILE A 386 -21.40 -10.19 7.58
C ILE A 386 -22.10 -9.39 8.68
N THR A 387 -23.03 -10.04 9.37
CA THR A 387 -23.71 -9.45 10.53
C THR A 387 -22.84 -9.54 11.78
N ASN A 388 -23.03 -8.61 12.71
CA ASN A 388 -22.29 -8.56 13.98
C ASN A 388 -22.49 -9.81 14.87
N THR A 389 -23.55 -10.58 14.63
CA THR A 389 -23.80 -11.89 15.24
C THR A 389 -22.84 -12.95 14.71
N MET A 390 -22.63 -13.04 13.39
CA MET A 390 -21.67 -13.99 12.78
C MET A 390 -20.23 -13.75 13.25
N LEU A 391 -19.83 -12.48 13.41
CA LEU A 391 -18.51 -12.14 13.99
C LEU A 391 -18.38 -12.61 15.45
N ARG A 392 -19.45 -12.54 16.25
CA ARG A 392 -19.44 -13.02 17.64
C ARG A 392 -19.44 -14.54 17.72
N GLU A 393 -20.17 -15.24 16.85
CA GLU A 393 -20.14 -16.71 16.75
C GLU A 393 -18.73 -17.21 16.37
N ALA A 394 -18.08 -16.60 15.37
CA ALA A 394 -16.71 -16.94 14.99
C ALA A 394 -15.68 -16.75 16.13
N ILE A 395 -15.87 -15.74 16.99
CA ILE A 395 -15.01 -15.50 18.16
C ILE A 395 -15.31 -16.47 19.31
N SER A 396 -16.55 -16.91 19.46
CA SER A 396 -16.95 -17.86 20.53
C SER A 396 -16.71 -19.33 20.19
N LEU A 397 -16.55 -19.69 18.90
CA LEU A 397 -16.10 -21.00 18.45
C LEU A 397 -14.58 -21.26 18.61
N ASN A 398 -13.82 -20.26 19.06
CA ASN A 398 -12.36 -20.30 19.19
C ASN A 398 -11.89 -20.27 20.67
N LYS A 399 -12.67 -20.88 21.57
CA LYS A 399 -12.38 -21.03 23.02
C LYS A 399 -12.75 -22.41 23.54
#